data_AF-A0A7C1XYZ3-F1
#
_entry.id   AF-A0A7C1XYZ3-F1
#
_cell.length_a   1.000
_cell.length_b   1.000
_cell.length_c   1.000
_cell.angle_alpha   90.00
_cell.angle_beta   90.00
_cell.angle_gamma   90.00
#
_symmetry.space_group_name_H-M   'P 1'
#
loop_
_entity.id
_entity.type
_entity.pdbx_description
1 polymer ?
#
loop_
_entity_poly.entity_id
_entity_poly.type
_entity_poly.pdbx_seq_one_letter_code
_entity_poly.pdbx_strand_id
1 'polypeptide(L)'
;MKKKIRIERVSWQSAEKELRALRETIFINEQQVPEALEWDGRDDDGVHVLALDEQDHPIGTGRLLSDGHIGRMAVLPPWRHQGVGSALLTALIAIAQKMHLPSVELAAQTQALGFYQQQGFHTVGEVFMDAGIPHRRMQMMLPDSATAEPEPTLGRSAQTLGESRDIVYLKTRDDNRDVALSLVRQGHRSLHLFTQNLDPVLYDTPDFIEAVKQLAIHSTRSKVYILLKDPSTAITRGHRIVELARRISSHVFIHRAAEEDQDRIDSFMVIDEVGILRRAHGARFEGTAEFYNPGGARQLLKYFHDAWERSV
;
A
#
# COMPACT_ATOMS: atom_id res chain seq x y z
N MET A 1 -3.07 29.33 0.97
CA MET A 1 -3.77 28.03 0.77
C MET A 1 -2.84 27.12 -0.03
N LYS A 2 -2.54 25.90 0.45
CA LYS A 2 -1.78 24.93 -0.36
C LYS A 2 -2.70 24.44 -1.48
N LYS A 3 -2.27 24.58 -2.74
CA LYS A 3 -3.01 24.04 -3.89
C LYS A 3 -3.08 22.53 -3.76
N LYS A 4 -4.27 21.94 -3.94
CA LYS A 4 -4.46 20.49 -3.88
C LYS A 4 -3.85 19.86 -5.14
N ILE A 5 -3.03 18.83 -4.96
CA ILE A 5 -2.36 18.10 -6.06
C ILE A 5 -2.77 16.65 -5.93
N ARG A 6 -3.12 16.02 -7.05
CA ARG A 6 -3.42 14.58 -7.13
C ARG A 6 -2.33 13.89 -7.95
N ILE A 7 -1.80 12.78 -7.44
CA ILE A 7 -0.86 11.95 -8.19
C ILE A 7 -1.61 10.74 -8.73
N GLU A 8 -1.46 10.49 -10.02
CA GLU A 8 -2.10 9.39 -10.72
C GLU A 8 -1.05 8.53 -11.42
N ARG A 9 -1.17 7.20 -11.29
CA ARG A 9 -0.36 6.25 -12.04
C ARG A 9 -1.04 5.96 -13.37
N VAL A 10 -0.30 6.08 -14.46
CA VAL A 10 -0.81 5.89 -15.82
C VAL A 10 0.13 4.98 -16.63
N SER A 11 -0.37 4.38 -17.71
CA SER A 11 0.49 3.76 -18.73
C SER A 11 0.82 4.79 -19.82
N TRP A 12 1.85 4.52 -20.61
CA TRP A 12 2.17 5.35 -21.77
C TRP A 12 0.96 5.45 -22.71
N GLN A 13 0.33 4.32 -23.05
CA GLN A 13 -0.77 4.28 -24.01
C GLN A 13 -2.02 5.01 -23.52
N SER A 14 -2.28 5.04 -22.20
CA SER A 14 -3.46 5.70 -21.65
C SER A 14 -3.33 7.22 -21.54
N ALA A 15 -2.10 7.74 -21.51
CA ALA A 15 -1.82 9.15 -21.20
C ALA A 15 -0.71 9.75 -22.09
N GLU A 16 -0.51 9.18 -23.28
CA GLU A 16 0.60 9.53 -24.19
C GLU A 16 0.58 11.04 -24.50
N LYS A 17 -0.61 11.59 -24.77
CA LYS A 17 -0.78 12.99 -25.16
C LYS A 17 -0.35 13.93 -24.04
N GLU A 18 -0.76 13.66 -22.81
CA GLU A 18 -0.46 14.46 -21.63
C GLU A 18 1.03 14.37 -21.26
N LEU A 19 1.58 13.15 -21.29
CA LEU A 19 2.99 12.89 -21.01
C LEU A 19 3.88 13.57 -22.05
N ARG A 20 3.53 13.46 -23.34
CA ARG A 20 4.25 14.14 -24.42
C ARG A 20 4.23 15.65 -24.24
N ALA A 21 3.05 16.24 -24.05
CA ALA A 21 2.92 17.69 -23.92
C ALA A 21 3.78 18.26 -22.76
N LEU A 22 3.81 17.59 -21.60
CA LEU A 22 4.68 17.99 -20.49
C LEU A 22 6.16 17.89 -20.84
N ARG A 23 6.58 16.77 -21.43
CA ARG A 23 7.98 16.48 -21.75
C ARG A 23 8.52 17.35 -22.88
N GLU A 24 7.73 17.59 -23.93
CA GLU A 24 8.08 18.53 -25.01
C GLU A 24 8.25 19.94 -24.46
N THR A 25 7.31 20.39 -23.61
CA THR A 25 7.38 21.73 -23.02
C THR A 25 8.63 21.94 -22.17
N ILE A 26 9.04 20.94 -21.39
CA ILE A 26 10.11 21.08 -20.40
C ILE A 26 11.46 20.63 -20.96
N PHE A 27 11.56 19.45 -21.56
CA PHE A 27 12.84 18.92 -22.04
C PHE A 27 13.24 19.54 -23.37
N ILE A 28 12.33 19.59 -24.36
CA ILE A 28 12.67 20.12 -25.69
C ILE A 28 12.64 21.65 -25.68
N ASN A 29 11.52 22.26 -25.31
CA ASN A 29 11.33 23.71 -25.46
C ASN A 29 12.09 24.52 -24.41
N GLU A 30 12.11 24.09 -23.14
CA GLU A 30 12.79 24.84 -22.08
C GLU A 30 14.27 24.43 -21.94
N GLN A 31 14.57 23.13 -21.84
CA GLN A 31 15.93 22.65 -21.60
C GLN A 31 16.73 22.39 -22.89
N GLN A 32 16.12 22.54 -24.06
CA GLN A 32 16.78 22.39 -25.36
C GLN A 32 17.39 20.99 -25.57
N VAL A 33 16.78 19.96 -24.98
CA VAL A 33 17.12 18.56 -25.23
C VAL A 33 16.71 18.20 -26.66
N PRO A 34 17.61 17.63 -27.49
CA PRO A 34 17.26 17.17 -28.83
C PRO A 34 16.11 16.16 -28.79
N GLU A 35 15.10 16.35 -29.65
CA GLU A 35 13.90 15.50 -29.71
C GLU A 35 14.24 14.00 -29.83
N ALA A 36 15.23 13.66 -30.65
CA ALA A 36 15.68 12.28 -30.85
C ALA A 36 16.26 11.62 -29.58
N LEU A 37 16.70 12.40 -28.59
CA LEU A 37 17.18 11.88 -27.30
C LEU A 37 16.06 11.79 -26.26
N GLU A 38 15.00 12.60 -26.40
CA GLU A 38 13.86 12.58 -25.50
C GLU A 38 13.04 11.30 -25.65
N TRP A 39 12.79 10.89 -26.89
CA TRP A 39 12.03 9.69 -27.24
C TRP A 39 12.95 8.47 -27.36
N ASP A 40 13.29 7.87 -26.22
CA ASP A 40 14.28 6.78 -26.12
C ASP A 40 13.72 5.38 -26.47
N GLY A 41 12.43 5.28 -26.82
CA GLY A 41 11.77 4.02 -27.15
C GLY A 41 11.50 3.11 -25.95
N ARG A 42 11.77 3.55 -24.72
CA ARG A 42 11.52 2.78 -23.48
C ARG A 42 10.24 3.21 -22.76
N ASP A 43 9.45 4.08 -23.39
CA ASP A 43 8.27 4.66 -22.76
C ASP A 43 7.17 3.63 -22.51
N ASP A 44 6.98 2.66 -23.41
CA ASP A 44 6.01 1.58 -23.23
C ASP A 44 6.39 0.60 -22.10
N ASP A 45 7.68 0.47 -21.79
CA ASP A 45 8.22 -0.43 -20.76
C ASP A 45 8.23 0.20 -19.36
N GLY A 46 7.91 1.49 -19.27
CA GLY A 46 7.94 2.27 -18.04
C GLY A 46 6.58 2.40 -17.37
N VAL A 47 6.59 2.48 -16.03
CA VAL A 47 5.47 2.99 -15.26
C VAL A 47 5.57 4.51 -15.19
N HIS A 48 4.48 5.21 -15.51
CA HIS A 48 4.44 6.67 -15.49
C HIS A 48 3.54 7.17 -14.37
N VAL A 49 3.86 8.36 -13.86
CA VAL A 49 3.00 9.11 -12.96
C VAL A 49 2.73 10.50 -13.52
N LEU A 50 1.52 11.00 -13.29
CA LEU A 50 1.11 12.37 -13.56
C LEU A 50 0.77 13.07 -12.25
N ALA A 51 1.18 14.31 -12.13
CA ALA A 51 0.66 15.24 -11.15
C ALA A 51 -0.43 16.08 -11.82
N LEU A 52 -1.59 16.14 -11.19
CA LEU A 52 -2.76 16.88 -11.63
C LEU A 52 -3.10 17.98 -10.63
N ASP A 53 -3.54 19.14 -11.12
CA ASP A 53 -4.07 20.21 -10.28
C ASP A 53 -5.54 19.99 -9.88
N GLU A 54 -6.15 21.00 -9.24
CA GLU A 54 -7.56 20.97 -8.80
C GLU A 54 -8.56 20.90 -9.96
N GLN A 55 -8.12 21.23 -11.17
CA GLN A 55 -8.90 21.20 -12.40
C GLN A 55 -8.58 19.97 -13.26
N ASP A 56 -7.86 18.98 -12.70
CA ASP A 56 -7.38 17.79 -13.38
C ASP A 56 -6.44 18.06 -14.56
N HIS A 57 -5.76 19.22 -14.57
CA HIS A 57 -4.78 19.52 -15.60
C HIS A 57 -3.41 18.91 -15.25
N PRO A 58 -2.68 18.32 -16.22
CA PRO A 58 -1.35 17.79 -16.01
C PRO A 58 -0.33 18.91 -15.74
N ILE A 59 0.34 18.83 -14.60
CA ILE A 59 1.29 19.83 -14.12
C ILE A 59 2.70 19.28 -13.88
N GLY A 60 2.87 17.96 -13.94
CA GLY A 60 4.16 17.30 -13.86
C GLY A 60 4.08 15.80 -14.12
N THR A 61 5.24 15.19 -14.34
CA THR A 61 5.35 13.77 -14.66
C THR A 61 6.67 13.17 -14.17
N GLY A 62 6.73 11.85 -14.13
CA GLY A 62 7.93 11.06 -13.94
C GLY A 62 7.73 9.62 -14.41
N ARG A 63 8.82 8.94 -14.72
CA ARG A 63 8.86 7.56 -15.22
C ARG A 63 9.74 6.70 -14.34
N LEU A 64 9.30 5.47 -14.07
CA LEU A 64 10.09 4.40 -13.47
C LEU A 64 10.17 3.24 -14.44
N LEU A 65 11.39 2.81 -14.74
CA LEU A 65 11.67 1.61 -15.54
C LEU A 65 11.76 0.37 -14.64
N SER A 66 11.61 -0.81 -15.25
CA SER A 66 11.63 -2.10 -14.56
C SER A 66 12.94 -2.43 -13.85
N ASP A 67 14.05 -1.81 -14.28
CA ASP A 67 15.37 -1.92 -13.68
C ASP A 67 15.61 -0.94 -12.50
N GLY A 68 14.63 -0.10 -12.16
CA GLY A 68 14.73 0.89 -11.08
C GLY A 68 15.22 2.26 -11.50
N HIS A 69 15.42 2.51 -12.79
CA HIS A 69 15.74 3.86 -13.28
C HIS A 69 14.52 4.78 -13.19
N ILE A 70 14.69 5.85 -12.41
CA ILE A 70 13.77 6.98 -12.37
C ILE A 70 14.26 8.05 -13.35
N GLY A 71 13.36 8.51 -14.20
CA GLY A 71 13.67 9.49 -15.24
C GLY A 71 12.45 10.29 -15.66
N ARG A 72 12.65 11.16 -16.66
CA ARG A 72 11.60 12.03 -17.22
C ARG A 72 10.83 12.81 -16.16
N MET A 73 11.51 13.15 -15.06
CA MET A 73 10.98 13.97 -13.98
C MET A 73 10.84 15.41 -14.47
N ALA A 74 9.61 15.90 -14.58
CA ALA A 74 9.33 17.22 -15.12
C ALA A 74 8.16 17.87 -14.36
N VAL A 75 8.30 19.15 -14.02
CA VAL A 75 7.24 19.96 -13.39
C VAL A 75 7.16 21.31 -14.10
N LEU A 76 5.95 21.72 -14.46
CA LEU A 76 5.72 23.01 -15.11
C LEU A 76 6.21 24.17 -14.22
N PRO A 77 6.84 25.22 -14.78
CA PRO A 77 7.41 26.32 -13.99
C PRO A 77 6.48 26.93 -12.92
N PRO A 78 5.18 27.18 -13.19
CA PRO A 78 4.27 27.75 -12.18
C PRO A 78 3.97 26.84 -10.98
N TRP A 79 4.40 25.57 -11.03
CA TRP A 79 4.14 24.52 -10.04
C TRP A 79 5.42 24.05 -9.33
N ARG A 80 6.59 24.58 -9.71
CA ARG A 80 7.86 24.31 -9.04
C ARG A 80 7.85 24.88 -7.61
N HIS A 81 8.69 24.28 -6.75
CA HIS A 81 8.83 24.65 -5.33
C HIS A 81 7.55 24.55 -4.48
N GLN A 82 6.50 23.90 -4.99
CA GLN A 82 5.23 23.65 -4.28
C GLN A 82 5.08 22.19 -3.83
N GLY A 83 6.15 21.40 -3.87
CA GLY A 83 6.15 20.00 -3.45
C GLY A 83 5.69 19.00 -4.52
N VAL A 84 5.35 19.44 -5.75
CA VAL A 84 4.93 18.56 -6.85
C VAL A 84 6.02 17.54 -7.21
N GLY A 85 7.27 17.99 -7.34
CA GLY A 85 8.40 17.10 -7.64
C GLY A 85 8.61 16.03 -6.58
N SER A 86 8.53 16.40 -5.30
CA SER A 86 8.60 15.45 -4.17
C SER A 86 7.44 14.45 -4.23
N ALA A 87 6.20 14.92 -4.49
CA ALA A 87 5.04 14.03 -4.57
C ALA A 87 5.16 13.00 -5.72
N LEU A 88 5.64 13.43 -6.89
CA LEU A 88 5.94 12.55 -8.03
C LEU A 88 7.01 11.52 -7.66
N LEU A 89 8.14 11.97 -7.09
CA LEU A 89 9.24 11.10 -6.73
C LEU A 89 8.85 10.07 -5.66
N THR A 90 8.13 10.50 -4.62
CA THR A 90 7.59 9.61 -3.58
C THR A 90 6.69 8.54 -4.17
N ALA A 91 5.83 8.90 -5.14
CA ALA A 91 4.98 7.92 -5.81
C ALA A 91 5.80 6.89 -6.61
N LEU A 92 6.84 7.33 -7.34
CA LEU A 92 7.73 6.42 -8.08
C LEU A 92 8.52 5.50 -7.15
N ILE A 93 9.06 6.01 -6.04
CA ILE A 93 9.74 5.20 -5.02
C ILE A 93 8.78 4.16 -4.45
N ALA A 94 7.54 4.54 -4.13
CA ALA A 94 6.54 3.61 -3.63
C ALA A 94 6.19 2.51 -4.66
N ILE A 95 6.19 2.82 -5.96
CA ILE A 95 6.02 1.83 -7.02
C ILE A 95 7.24 0.90 -7.09
N ALA A 96 8.47 1.44 -7.04
CA ALA A 96 9.70 0.66 -7.05
C ALA A 96 9.80 -0.31 -5.86
N GLN A 97 9.38 0.14 -4.67
CA GLN A 97 9.28 -0.71 -3.48
C GLN A 97 8.27 -1.85 -3.68
N LYS A 98 7.11 -1.58 -4.29
CA LYS A 98 6.11 -2.61 -4.62
C LYS A 98 6.60 -3.58 -5.70
N MET A 99 7.56 -3.16 -6.53
CA MET A 99 8.25 -4.02 -7.50
C MET A 99 9.40 -4.82 -6.87
N HIS A 100 9.62 -4.69 -5.56
CA HIS A 100 10.72 -5.31 -4.81
C HIS A 100 12.10 -5.01 -5.40
N LEU A 101 12.27 -3.80 -5.95
CA LEU A 101 13.58 -3.39 -6.43
C LEU A 101 14.51 -3.13 -5.25
N PRO A 102 15.78 -3.57 -5.30
CA PRO A 102 16.74 -3.38 -4.21
C PRO A 102 17.22 -1.92 -4.11
N SER A 103 17.08 -1.16 -5.20
CA SER A 103 17.43 0.25 -5.26
C SER A 103 16.69 0.94 -6.39
N VAL A 104 16.64 2.26 -6.33
CA VAL A 104 16.32 3.12 -7.47
C VAL A 104 17.53 3.97 -7.82
N GLU A 105 17.69 4.25 -9.10
CA GLU A 105 18.77 5.09 -9.61
C GLU A 105 18.27 6.13 -10.60
N LEU A 106 19.01 7.23 -10.74
CA LEU A 106 18.69 8.30 -11.66
C LEU A 106 19.95 9.05 -12.09
N ALA A 107 19.86 9.72 -13.24
CA ALA A 107 20.80 10.75 -13.64
C ALA A 107 20.22 12.12 -13.28
N ALA A 108 20.72 12.74 -12.22
CA ALA A 108 20.27 14.06 -11.80
C ALA A 108 21.08 15.14 -12.49
N GLN A 109 20.42 16.16 -13.03
CA GLN A 109 21.08 17.42 -13.38
C GLN A 109 21.77 17.99 -12.15
N THR A 110 22.97 18.55 -12.29
CA THR A 110 23.77 19.03 -11.14
C THR A 110 23.02 20.06 -10.28
N GLN A 111 22.14 20.87 -10.90
CA GLN A 111 21.27 21.81 -10.21
C GLN A 111 20.19 21.16 -9.33
N ALA A 112 19.80 19.92 -9.62
CA ALA A 112 18.76 19.18 -8.89
C ALA A 112 19.34 18.25 -7.81
N LEU A 113 20.65 18.19 -7.61
CA LEU A 113 21.29 17.28 -6.65
C LEU A 113 20.75 17.49 -5.22
N GLY A 114 20.63 18.74 -4.77
CA GLY A 114 20.10 19.05 -3.44
C GLY A 114 18.68 18.55 -3.22
N PHE A 115 17.84 18.60 -4.26
CA PHE A 115 16.49 18.06 -4.21
C PHE A 115 16.50 16.54 -3.98
N TYR A 116 17.27 15.79 -4.76
CA TYR A 116 17.34 14.33 -4.61
C TYR A 116 18.05 13.89 -3.32
N GLN A 117 19.07 14.63 -2.87
CA GLN A 117 19.74 14.39 -1.59
C GLN A 117 18.77 14.50 -0.40
N GLN A 118 17.88 15.50 -0.41
CA GLN A 118 16.83 15.65 0.61
C GLN A 118 15.81 14.49 0.60
N GLN A 119 15.76 13.71 -0.47
CA GLN A 119 14.85 12.56 -0.65
C GLN A 119 15.58 11.22 -0.41
N GLY A 120 16.81 11.24 0.07
CA GLY A 120 17.58 10.03 0.44
C GLY A 120 18.49 9.47 -0.65
N PHE A 121 18.65 10.16 -1.79
CA PHE A 121 19.58 9.74 -2.83
C PHE A 121 21.01 10.19 -2.53
N HIS A 122 21.98 9.32 -2.83
CA HIS A 122 23.41 9.60 -2.73
C HIS A 122 24.05 9.65 -4.11
N THR A 123 25.03 10.53 -4.30
CA THR A 123 25.75 10.65 -5.56
C THR A 123 26.70 9.47 -5.77
N VAL A 124 26.72 8.93 -6.99
CA VAL A 124 27.61 7.84 -7.41
C VAL A 124 28.46 8.32 -8.58
N GLY A 125 29.78 8.14 -8.48
CA GLY A 125 30.71 8.51 -9.55
C GLY A 125 30.86 10.02 -9.78
N GLU A 126 31.41 10.36 -10.95
CA GLU A 126 31.73 11.72 -11.38
C GLU A 126 30.58 12.38 -12.15
N VAL A 127 30.72 13.69 -12.36
CA VAL A 127 29.80 14.45 -13.22
C VAL A 127 30.08 14.09 -14.68
N PHE A 128 29.03 13.90 -15.46
CA PHE A 128 29.10 13.61 -16.90
C PHE A 128 28.11 14.48 -17.66
N MET A 129 28.29 14.59 -18.98
CA MET A 129 27.38 15.36 -19.84
C MET A 129 26.33 14.44 -20.45
N ASP A 130 25.06 14.83 -20.34
CA ASP A 130 23.93 14.18 -21.02
C ASP A 130 23.07 15.26 -21.68
N ALA A 131 22.82 15.12 -22.98
CA ALA A 131 22.19 16.12 -23.84
C ALA A 131 22.76 17.55 -23.69
N GLY A 132 24.06 17.69 -23.41
CA GLY A 132 24.70 19.01 -23.21
C GLY A 132 24.47 19.62 -21.82
N ILE A 133 23.87 18.88 -20.90
CA ILE A 133 23.60 19.30 -19.52
C ILE A 133 24.46 18.48 -18.56
N PRO A 134 25.11 19.10 -17.56
CA PRO A 134 25.88 18.37 -16.56
C PRO A 134 24.96 17.58 -15.63
N HIS A 135 25.24 16.28 -15.54
CA HIS A 135 24.50 15.31 -14.74
C HIS A 135 25.44 14.55 -13.79
N ARG A 136 24.86 13.96 -12.75
CA ARG A 136 25.54 13.02 -11.88
C ARG A 136 24.60 11.87 -11.55
N ARG A 137 25.13 10.64 -11.57
CA ARG A 137 24.35 9.48 -11.15
C ARG A 137 24.06 9.59 -9.66
N MET A 138 22.84 9.22 -9.29
CA MET A 138 22.44 9.10 -7.90
C MET A 138 21.68 7.81 -7.69
N GLN A 139 21.83 7.23 -6.52
CA GLN A 139 21.19 5.97 -6.14
C GLN A 139 20.61 6.09 -4.73
N MET A 140 19.48 5.44 -4.52
CA MET A 140 18.92 5.21 -3.20
C MET A 140 18.68 3.71 -3.03
N MET A 141 19.30 3.12 -2.02
CA MET A 141 18.97 1.75 -1.63
C MET A 141 17.53 1.74 -1.12
N LEU A 142 16.73 0.84 -1.67
CA LEU A 142 15.41 0.60 -1.13
C LEU A 142 15.57 -0.37 0.02
N PRO A 143 14.89 -0.14 1.16
CA PRO A 143 14.93 -1.08 2.25
C PRO A 143 14.48 -2.43 1.72
N ASP A 144 15.32 -3.45 1.94
CA ASP A 144 14.93 -4.83 1.67
C ASP A 144 13.63 -5.07 2.43
N SER A 145 12.62 -5.65 1.77
CA SER A 145 11.33 -5.90 2.42
C SER A 145 11.49 -6.82 3.67
N ALA A 146 12.66 -7.46 3.80
CA ALA A 146 13.06 -8.34 4.89
C ALA A 146 13.98 -7.70 5.96
N THR A 147 14.67 -6.58 5.72
CA THR A 147 15.71 -6.06 6.64
C THR A 147 15.64 -4.56 6.95
N ALA A 148 14.60 -3.85 6.50
CA ALA A 148 14.33 -2.49 6.96
C ALA A 148 14.13 -2.48 8.49
N GLU A 149 15.06 -1.90 9.25
CA GLU A 149 14.79 -1.52 10.63
C GLU A 149 13.52 -0.66 10.65
N PRO A 150 12.59 -0.91 11.59
CA PRO A 150 11.30 -0.23 11.62
C PRO A 150 11.54 1.26 11.84
N GLU A 151 11.12 2.10 10.90
CA GLU A 151 10.95 3.53 11.16
C GLU A 151 10.12 3.70 12.45
N PRO A 152 10.46 4.68 13.32
CA PRO A 152 9.78 4.84 14.59
C PRO A 152 8.28 5.04 14.38
N THR A 153 7.53 4.08 14.91
CA THR A 153 6.08 3.98 15.03
C THR A 153 5.46 5.19 15.75
N LEU A 154 5.32 6.32 15.05
CA LEU A 154 4.57 7.48 15.54
C LEU A 154 3.13 7.55 14.99
N GLY A 155 2.74 6.68 14.05
CA GLY A 155 1.42 6.71 13.40
C GLY A 155 0.52 5.46 13.53
N ARG A 156 1.01 4.33 14.05
CA ARG A 156 0.25 3.05 14.08
C ARG A 156 -0.58 2.84 15.34
N SER A 157 -0.11 3.33 16.48
CA SER A 157 -0.77 3.28 17.79
C SER A 157 -1.69 4.48 18.07
N ALA A 158 -1.74 5.47 17.17
CA ALA A 158 -2.60 6.66 17.26
C ALA A 158 -3.87 6.57 16.40
N GLN A 159 -4.13 5.44 15.75
CA GLN A 159 -5.31 5.25 14.92
C GLN A 159 -6.51 4.86 15.78
N THR A 160 -7.62 5.58 15.61
CA THR A 160 -8.87 5.38 16.35
C THR A 160 -9.94 4.80 15.42
N LEU A 161 -10.47 3.62 15.76
CA LEU A 161 -11.55 2.95 15.05
C LEU A 161 -12.79 3.86 15.04
N GLY A 162 -13.36 4.08 13.85
CA GLY A 162 -14.50 4.98 13.71
C GLY A 162 -14.13 6.45 13.39
N GLU A 163 -12.86 6.84 13.54
CA GLU A 163 -12.44 8.24 13.41
C GLU A 163 -11.31 8.43 12.39
N SER A 164 -10.27 7.60 12.45
CA SER A 164 -9.09 7.76 11.62
C SER A 164 -9.35 7.38 10.16
N ARG A 165 -9.08 8.32 9.26
CA ARG A 165 -9.37 8.21 7.82
C ARG A 165 -8.17 7.86 6.95
N ASP A 166 -6.99 7.76 7.56
CA ASP A 166 -5.77 7.41 6.85
C ASP A 166 -5.74 5.91 6.54
N ILE A 167 -5.10 5.56 5.42
CA ILE A 167 -4.83 4.18 5.05
C ILE A 167 -3.48 3.79 5.67
N VAL A 168 -3.48 2.77 6.52
CA VAL A 168 -2.28 2.15 7.07
C VAL A 168 -1.81 1.05 6.14
N TYR A 169 -0.61 1.21 5.57
CA TYR A 169 0.01 0.17 4.75
C TYR A 169 0.74 -0.85 5.63
N LEU A 170 0.44 -2.12 5.42
CA LEU A 170 1.02 -3.26 6.12
C LEU A 170 2.06 -3.90 5.20
N LYS A 171 3.31 -3.97 5.66
CA LYS A 171 4.41 -4.56 4.89
C LYS A 171 4.90 -5.85 5.53
N THR A 172 4.92 -5.87 6.86
CA THR A 172 5.49 -6.98 7.62
C THR A 172 4.42 -7.79 8.34
N ARG A 173 4.81 -9.00 8.72
CA ARG A 173 4.03 -9.84 9.64
C ARG A 173 3.69 -9.13 10.95
N ASP A 174 4.64 -8.41 11.50
CA ASP A 174 4.48 -7.71 12.77
C ASP A 174 3.53 -6.51 12.60
N ASP A 175 3.58 -5.81 11.46
CA ASP A 175 2.60 -4.77 11.11
C ASP A 175 1.18 -5.34 11.11
N ASN A 176 0.98 -6.50 10.47
CA ASN A 176 -0.34 -7.14 10.41
C ASN A 176 -0.82 -7.56 11.79
N ARG A 177 0.06 -8.17 12.58
CA ARG A 177 -0.27 -8.61 13.94
C ARG A 177 -0.69 -7.43 14.80
N ASP A 178 0.11 -6.37 14.81
CA ASP A 178 -0.07 -5.23 15.70
C ASP A 178 -1.31 -4.41 15.31
N VAL A 179 -1.55 -4.23 14.00
CA VAL A 179 -2.73 -3.51 13.50
C VAL A 179 -4.01 -4.33 13.63
N ALA A 180 -3.97 -5.64 13.37
CA ALA A 180 -5.11 -6.52 13.64
C ALA A 180 -5.48 -6.50 15.13
N LEU A 181 -4.49 -6.60 16.02
CA LEU A 181 -4.70 -6.48 17.46
C LEU A 181 -5.30 -5.13 17.85
N SER A 182 -4.80 -4.03 17.29
CA SER A 182 -5.32 -2.67 17.54
C SER A 182 -6.79 -2.53 17.11
N LEU A 183 -7.14 -3.01 15.91
CA LEU A 183 -8.53 -3.00 15.42
C LEU A 183 -9.45 -3.79 16.34
N VAL A 184 -9.07 -5.01 16.73
CA VAL A 184 -9.90 -5.87 17.59
C VAL A 184 -10.07 -5.29 18.98
N ARG A 185 -9.02 -4.69 19.57
CA ARG A 185 -9.10 -4.07 20.90
C ARG A 185 -10.08 -2.90 20.97
N GLN A 186 -10.27 -2.20 19.86
CA GLN A 186 -11.18 -1.06 19.76
C GLN A 186 -12.61 -1.47 19.33
N GLY A 187 -12.79 -2.71 18.87
CA GLY A 187 -14.08 -3.24 18.47
C GLY A 187 -14.97 -3.63 19.65
N HIS A 188 -16.25 -3.36 19.52
CA HIS A 188 -17.25 -3.59 20.56
C HIS A 188 -18.46 -4.41 20.10
N ARG A 189 -18.68 -4.54 18.78
CA ARG A 189 -19.90 -5.14 18.22
C ARG A 189 -19.63 -6.41 17.42
N SER A 190 -18.69 -6.39 16.49
CA SER A 190 -18.48 -7.56 15.63
C SER A 190 -17.07 -7.67 15.08
N LEU A 191 -16.64 -8.92 14.89
CA LEU A 191 -15.47 -9.27 14.09
C LEU A 191 -15.90 -10.28 13.02
N HIS A 192 -15.57 -10.00 11.78
CA HIS A 192 -15.72 -10.93 10.66
C HIS A 192 -14.34 -11.18 10.05
N LEU A 193 -13.84 -12.40 10.12
CA LEU A 193 -12.52 -12.78 9.63
C LEU A 193 -12.65 -13.84 8.55
N PHE A 194 -12.23 -13.51 7.34
CA PHE A 194 -12.11 -14.44 6.22
C PHE A 194 -10.62 -14.70 5.95
N THR A 195 -10.18 -15.94 6.16
CA THR A 195 -8.76 -16.28 6.03
C THR A 195 -8.52 -17.71 5.55
N GLN A 196 -7.30 -17.99 5.11
CA GLN A 196 -6.89 -19.32 4.65
C GLN A 196 -6.89 -20.32 5.80
N ASN A 197 -6.11 -20.07 6.85
CA ASN A 197 -5.73 -21.09 7.83
C ASN A 197 -5.53 -20.54 9.26
N LEU A 198 -6.19 -19.43 9.58
CA LEU A 198 -5.99 -18.67 10.83
C LEU A 198 -4.56 -18.15 11.07
N ASP A 199 -3.68 -18.16 10.05
CA ASP A 199 -2.35 -17.54 10.08
C ASP A 199 -1.74 -17.46 11.50
N PRO A 200 -1.25 -18.57 12.08
CA PRO A 200 -0.95 -18.65 13.52
C PRO A 200 -0.03 -17.53 14.02
N VAL A 201 0.87 -17.05 13.18
CA VAL A 201 1.79 -15.97 13.58
C VAL A 201 1.10 -14.61 13.78
N LEU A 202 -0.09 -14.42 13.20
CA LEU A 202 -0.92 -13.23 13.38
C LEU A 202 -1.93 -13.43 14.51
N TYR A 203 -2.66 -14.55 14.50
CA TYR A 203 -3.86 -14.71 15.33
C TYR A 203 -3.71 -15.68 16.51
N ASP A 204 -2.64 -16.47 16.59
CA ASP A 204 -2.41 -17.42 17.70
C ASP A 204 -1.54 -16.84 18.83
N THR A 205 -1.72 -15.55 19.13
CA THR A 205 -0.94 -14.83 20.16
C THR A 205 -1.80 -14.56 21.39
N PRO A 206 -1.27 -14.63 22.63
CA PRO A 206 -2.09 -14.45 23.84
C PRO A 206 -2.88 -13.14 23.84
N ASP A 207 -2.26 -12.05 23.39
CA ASP A 207 -2.88 -10.72 23.34
C ASP A 207 -4.04 -10.66 22.34
N PHE A 208 -3.91 -11.31 21.17
CA PHE A 208 -4.96 -11.36 20.18
C PHE A 208 -6.14 -12.20 20.66
N ILE A 209 -5.88 -13.33 21.30
CA ILE A 209 -6.93 -14.19 21.88
C ILE A 209 -7.69 -13.45 22.96
N GLU A 210 -6.99 -12.75 23.86
CA GLU A 210 -7.66 -11.98 24.91
C GLU A 210 -8.46 -10.82 24.30
N ALA A 211 -7.96 -10.14 23.28
CA ALA A 211 -8.71 -9.08 22.59
C ALA A 211 -10.00 -9.62 21.93
N VAL A 212 -9.94 -10.75 21.21
CA VAL A 212 -11.12 -11.38 20.62
C VAL A 212 -12.12 -11.81 21.70
N LYS A 213 -11.63 -12.38 22.81
CA LYS A 213 -12.47 -12.75 23.96
C LYS A 213 -13.17 -11.52 24.55
N GLN A 214 -12.45 -10.42 24.77
CA GLN A 214 -13.02 -9.18 25.30
C GLN A 214 -14.08 -8.61 24.37
N LEU A 215 -13.85 -8.59 23.05
CA LEU A 215 -14.85 -8.20 22.06
C LEU A 215 -16.07 -9.12 22.12
N ALA A 216 -15.85 -10.44 22.14
CA ALA A 216 -16.92 -11.44 22.14
C ALA A 216 -17.82 -11.35 23.39
N ILE A 217 -17.25 -11.03 24.55
CA ILE A 217 -18.02 -10.88 25.81
C ILE A 217 -18.43 -9.44 26.11
N HIS A 218 -18.10 -8.48 25.25
CA HIS A 218 -18.38 -7.05 25.47
C HIS A 218 -19.89 -6.79 25.66
N SER A 219 -20.72 -7.47 24.87
CA SER A 219 -22.17 -7.45 25.02
C SER A 219 -22.79 -8.75 24.52
N THR A 220 -24.04 -9.02 24.91
CA THR A 220 -24.81 -10.19 24.41
C THR A 220 -25.06 -10.16 22.90
N ARG A 221 -24.94 -8.97 22.29
CA ARG A 221 -25.07 -8.76 20.84
C ARG A 221 -23.75 -8.87 20.11
N SER A 222 -22.63 -8.91 20.83
CA SER A 222 -21.32 -8.98 20.19
C SER A 222 -21.10 -10.36 19.58
N LYS A 223 -20.60 -10.41 18.34
CA LYS A 223 -20.43 -11.65 17.58
C LYS A 223 -19.11 -11.68 16.83
N VAL A 224 -18.47 -12.84 16.84
CA VAL A 224 -17.23 -13.13 16.13
C VAL A 224 -17.51 -14.23 15.13
N TYR A 225 -17.35 -13.93 13.84
CA TYR A 225 -17.54 -14.86 12.75
C TYR A 225 -16.23 -15.08 12.02
N ILE A 226 -15.84 -16.34 11.83
CA ILE A 226 -14.59 -16.72 11.19
C ILE A 226 -14.88 -17.73 10.09
N LEU A 227 -14.50 -17.40 8.86
CA LEU A 227 -14.53 -18.31 7.71
C LEU A 227 -13.12 -18.76 7.36
N LEU A 228 -12.93 -20.07 7.32
CA LEU A 228 -11.66 -20.72 7.00
C LEU A 228 -11.74 -21.47 5.69
N LYS A 229 -10.84 -21.18 4.76
CA LYS A 229 -10.74 -21.94 3.51
C LYS A 229 -10.19 -23.35 3.78
N ASP A 230 -9.15 -23.44 4.61
CA ASP A 230 -8.52 -24.68 5.01
C ASP A 230 -8.46 -24.82 6.55
N PRO A 231 -9.42 -25.54 7.16
CA PRO A 231 -9.47 -25.73 8.61
C PRO A 231 -8.46 -26.78 9.11
N SER A 232 -7.88 -27.59 8.21
CA SER A 232 -7.04 -28.75 8.54
C SER A 232 -5.87 -28.37 9.42
N THR A 233 -5.19 -27.28 9.08
CA THR A 233 -4.05 -26.75 9.82
C THR A 233 -4.40 -26.19 11.20
N ALA A 234 -5.54 -25.52 11.35
CA ALA A 234 -5.93 -24.87 12.60
C ALA A 234 -6.37 -25.90 13.67
N ILE A 235 -7.09 -26.94 13.24
CA ILE A 235 -7.57 -28.01 14.13
C ILE A 235 -6.41 -28.91 14.55
N THR A 236 -5.55 -29.32 13.61
CA THR A 236 -4.44 -30.25 13.88
C THR A 236 -3.38 -29.63 14.79
N ARG A 237 -3.13 -28.32 14.68
CA ARG A 237 -2.14 -27.62 15.51
C ARG A 237 -2.67 -27.13 16.87
N GLY A 238 -4.00 -27.13 17.09
CA GLY A 238 -4.60 -26.64 18.33
C GLY A 238 -4.57 -25.12 18.47
N HIS A 239 -5.07 -24.39 17.47
CA HIS A 239 -5.08 -22.92 17.49
C HIS A 239 -5.96 -22.37 18.63
N ARG A 240 -5.47 -21.41 19.43
CA ARG A 240 -6.19 -20.91 20.63
C ARG A 240 -7.56 -20.29 20.35
N ILE A 241 -7.75 -19.67 19.19
CA ILE A 241 -9.08 -19.21 18.72
C ILE A 241 -10.08 -20.37 18.65
N VAL A 242 -9.67 -21.55 18.19
CA VAL A 242 -10.55 -22.73 18.10
C VAL A 242 -10.92 -23.19 19.51
N GLU A 243 -9.97 -23.18 20.45
CA GLU A 243 -10.25 -23.47 21.85
C GLU A 243 -11.20 -22.44 22.49
N LEU A 244 -11.00 -21.16 22.20
CA LEU A 244 -11.89 -20.07 22.65
C LEU A 244 -13.31 -20.27 22.11
N ALA A 245 -13.45 -20.58 20.82
CA ALA A 245 -14.75 -20.83 20.20
C ALA A 245 -15.51 -21.98 20.87
N ARG A 246 -14.80 -23.05 21.29
CA ARG A 246 -15.41 -24.15 22.05
C ARG A 246 -15.88 -23.73 23.44
N ARG A 247 -15.25 -22.73 24.07
CA ARG A 247 -15.62 -22.25 25.42
C ARG A 247 -16.77 -21.23 25.41
N ILE A 248 -16.86 -20.40 24.37
CA ILE A 248 -17.88 -19.33 24.25
C ILE A 248 -18.63 -19.41 22.91
N SER A 249 -19.19 -20.59 22.65
CA SER A 249 -19.80 -20.97 21.36
C SER A 249 -21.00 -20.12 20.92
N SER A 250 -21.64 -19.38 21.83
CA SER A 250 -22.72 -18.45 21.49
C SER A 250 -22.24 -17.09 20.96
N HIS A 251 -20.93 -16.83 21.00
CA HIS A 251 -20.34 -15.56 20.59
C HIS A 251 -19.27 -15.71 19.51
N VAL A 252 -18.61 -16.87 19.41
CA VAL A 252 -17.53 -17.12 18.44
C VAL A 252 -17.89 -18.32 17.57
N PHE A 253 -18.04 -18.07 16.27
CA PHE A 253 -18.43 -19.04 15.26
C PHE A 253 -17.29 -19.21 14.26
N ILE A 254 -16.95 -20.46 13.95
CA ILE A 254 -15.91 -20.81 12.97
C ILE A 254 -16.52 -21.80 11.99
N HIS A 255 -16.58 -21.42 10.73
CA HIS A 255 -17.10 -22.24 9.64
C HIS A 255 -16.01 -22.45 8.58
N ARG A 256 -16.12 -23.54 7.81
CA ARG A 256 -15.32 -23.80 6.63
C ARG A 256 -16.00 -23.19 5.41
N ALA A 257 -15.26 -22.36 4.67
CA ALA A 257 -15.74 -21.79 3.42
C ALA A 257 -16.02 -22.88 2.37
N ALA A 258 -17.10 -22.71 1.61
CA ALA A 258 -17.46 -23.58 0.49
C ALA A 258 -16.38 -23.56 -0.60
N GLU A 259 -16.34 -24.58 -1.47
CA GLU A 259 -15.31 -24.71 -2.51
C GLU A 259 -15.26 -23.47 -3.42
N GLU A 260 -16.42 -22.89 -3.75
CA GLU A 260 -16.55 -21.69 -4.60
C GLU A 260 -15.90 -20.45 -3.99
N ASP A 261 -15.76 -20.40 -2.67
CA ASP A 261 -15.16 -19.28 -1.94
C ASP A 261 -13.68 -19.53 -1.61
N GLN A 262 -13.16 -20.74 -1.85
CA GLN A 262 -11.77 -21.09 -1.59
C GLN A 262 -10.81 -20.47 -2.64
N ASP A 263 -11.27 -20.23 -3.86
CA ASP A 263 -10.48 -19.63 -4.96
C ASP A 263 -10.15 -18.15 -4.74
N ARG A 264 -10.86 -17.49 -3.83
CA ARG A 264 -10.58 -16.09 -3.49
C ARG A 264 -9.17 -15.98 -2.92
N ILE A 265 -8.35 -15.04 -3.41
CA ILE A 265 -6.92 -14.96 -3.05
C ILE A 265 -6.69 -14.10 -1.80
N ASP A 266 -7.51 -13.07 -1.59
CA ASP A 266 -7.37 -12.15 -0.47
C ASP A 266 -7.97 -12.72 0.83
N SER A 267 -7.39 -12.25 1.94
CA SER A 267 -7.88 -12.44 3.30
C SER A 267 -8.27 -11.08 3.87
N PHE A 268 -9.32 -11.02 4.66
CA PHE A 268 -9.75 -9.76 5.26
C PHE A 268 -10.36 -9.94 6.65
N MET A 269 -10.32 -8.86 7.42
CA MET A 269 -10.95 -8.71 8.72
C MET A 269 -11.78 -7.43 8.69
N VAL A 270 -13.02 -7.50 9.17
CA VAL A 270 -13.89 -6.33 9.36
C VAL A 270 -14.29 -6.25 10.84
N ILE A 271 -14.11 -5.07 11.43
CA ILE A 271 -14.51 -4.75 12.81
C ILE A 271 -15.63 -3.72 12.81
N ASP A 272 -16.70 -4.00 13.55
CA ASP A 272 -17.82 -3.08 13.82
C ASP A 272 -18.42 -2.42 12.57
N GLU A 273 -18.34 -3.11 11.42
CA GLU A 273 -18.83 -2.62 10.12
C GLU A 273 -18.13 -1.33 9.64
N VAL A 274 -16.97 -1.00 10.19
CA VAL A 274 -16.25 0.26 9.91
C VAL A 274 -14.75 0.08 9.71
N GLY A 275 -14.10 -0.76 10.52
CA GLY A 275 -12.67 -1.03 10.41
C GLY A 275 -12.41 -2.17 9.45
N ILE A 276 -11.38 -2.05 8.62
CA ILE A 276 -10.99 -3.06 7.64
C ILE A 276 -9.50 -3.33 7.79
N LEU A 277 -9.12 -4.61 7.72
CA LEU A 277 -7.77 -5.03 7.36
C LEU A 277 -7.89 -6.00 6.18
N ARG A 278 -7.15 -5.76 5.10
CA ARG A 278 -7.15 -6.61 3.91
C ARG A 278 -5.73 -6.96 3.49
N ARG A 279 -5.48 -8.25 3.26
CA ARG A 279 -4.25 -8.77 2.66
C ARG A 279 -4.55 -9.30 1.28
N ALA A 280 -3.87 -8.78 0.26
CA ALA A 280 -4.16 -9.11 -1.14
C ALA A 280 -3.83 -10.57 -1.49
N HIS A 281 -2.93 -11.21 -0.73
CA HIS A 281 -2.57 -12.60 -0.90
C HIS A 281 -2.41 -13.23 0.48
N GLY A 282 -3.20 -14.24 0.84
CA GLY A 282 -3.19 -14.81 2.20
C GLY A 282 -1.79 -15.24 2.71
N ALA A 283 -0.91 -15.66 1.81
CA ALA A 283 0.48 -16.06 2.12
C ALA A 283 1.49 -14.91 2.22
N ARG A 284 1.15 -13.68 1.79
CA ARG A 284 2.01 -12.49 1.88
C ARG A 284 1.46 -11.56 2.96
N PHE A 285 2.34 -10.97 3.77
CA PHE A 285 1.96 -10.02 4.82
C PHE A 285 1.75 -8.59 4.28
N GLU A 286 1.57 -8.43 2.97
CA GLU A 286 1.30 -7.14 2.36
C GLU A 286 -0.20 -6.86 2.36
N GLY A 287 -0.58 -5.68 2.83
CA GLY A 287 -1.98 -5.33 2.97
C GLY A 287 -2.22 -3.88 3.31
N THR A 288 -3.47 -3.56 3.55
CA THR A 288 -3.92 -2.26 4.03
C THR A 288 -4.82 -2.45 5.23
N ALA A 289 -4.81 -1.47 6.12
CA ALA A 289 -5.80 -1.33 7.18
C ALA A 289 -6.36 0.09 7.17
N GLU A 290 -7.66 0.19 7.40
CA GLU A 290 -8.41 1.44 7.43
C GLU A 290 -9.30 1.41 8.66
N PHE A 291 -9.11 2.36 9.58
CA PHE A 291 -9.87 2.42 10.83
C PHE A 291 -11.25 3.09 10.66
N TYR A 292 -11.48 3.73 9.50
CA TYR A 292 -12.78 4.27 9.10
C TYR A 292 -13.03 4.09 7.60
N ASN A 293 -13.66 2.98 7.23
CA ASN A 293 -14.18 2.77 5.87
C ASN A 293 -15.51 1.98 5.87
N PRO A 294 -16.64 2.61 6.27
CA PRO A 294 -17.95 1.95 6.27
C PRO A 294 -18.40 1.44 4.89
N GLY A 295 -17.99 2.11 3.81
CA GLY A 295 -18.35 1.73 2.44
C GLY A 295 -17.68 0.42 2.02
N GLY A 296 -16.37 0.31 2.24
CA GLY A 296 -15.60 -0.90 2.00
C GLY A 296 -16.00 -2.05 2.94
N ALA A 297 -16.28 -1.74 4.21
CA ALA A 297 -16.70 -2.73 5.19
C ALA A 297 -18.03 -3.37 4.76
N ARG A 298 -19.00 -2.58 4.29
CA ARG A 298 -20.27 -3.10 3.75
C ARG A 298 -20.07 -4.01 2.55
N GLN A 299 -19.15 -3.69 1.64
CA GLN A 299 -18.85 -4.53 0.46
C GLN A 299 -18.25 -5.87 0.88
N LEU A 300 -17.27 -5.85 1.79
CA LEU A 300 -16.64 -7.06 2.31
C LEU A 300 -17.61 -7.91 3.13
N LEU A 301 -18.45 -7.29 3.95
CA LEU A 301 -19.46 -7.98 4.75
C LEU A 301 -20.54 -8.61 3.88
N LYS A 302 -20.97 -7.95 2.80
CA LYS A 302 -21.88 -8.56 1.83
C LYS A 302 -21.31 -9.89 1.31
N TYR A 303 -20.06 -9.85 0.83
CA TYR A 303 -19.38 -11.07 0.39
C TYR A 303 -19.25 -12.10 1.52
N PHE A 304 -18.85 -11.66 2.72
CA PHE A 304 -18.69 -12.55 3.87
C PHE A 304 -20.00 -13.27 4.23
N HIS A 305 -21.12 -12.57 4.27
CA HIS A 305 -22.42 -13.15 4.59
C HIS A 305 -22.89 -14.13 3.51
N ASP A 306 -22.72 -13.78 2.23
CA ASP A 306 -23.02 -14.69 1.12
C ASP A 306 -22.19 -15.99 1.25
N ALA A 307 -20.89 -15.87 1.55
CA ALA A 307 -20.01 -17.02 1.78
C ALA A 307 -20.38 -17.80 3.06
N TRP A 308 -20.83 -17.10 4.11
CA TRP A 308 -21.25 -17.70 5.37
C TRP A 308 -22.49 -18.59 5.19
N GLU A 309 -23.45 -18.18 4.37
CA GLU A 309 -24.65 -18.99 4.09
C GLU A 309 -24.34 -20.31 3.37
N ARG A 310 -23.28 -20.34 2.56
CA ARG A 310 -22.81 -21.55 1.87
C ARG A 310 -21.87 -22.42 2.70
N SER A 311 -21.33 -21.87 3.80
CA SER A 311 -20.30 -22.51 4.61
C SER A 311 -20.84 -23.65 5.48
N VAL A 312 -19.93 -24.54 5.90
CA VAL A 312 -20.21 -25.72 6.75
C VAL A 312 -19.39 -25.76 8.02
#